data_AF-A0A1J1GXP1-F1
#
_entry.id   AF-A0A1J1GXP1-F1
#
_cell.length_a   1.000
_cell.length_b   1.000
_cell.length_c   1.000
_cell.angle_alpha   90.00
_cell.angle_beta   90.00
_cell.angle_gamma   90.00
#
_symmetry.space_group_name_H-M   'P 1'
#
loop_
_entity.id
_entity.type
_entity.pdbx_description
1 polymer ?
#
loop_
_entity_poly.entity_id
_entity_poly.type
_entity_poly.pdbx_seq_one_letter_code
_entity_poly.pdbx_strand_id
1 'polypeptide(L)'
;MRFWFSKKKNSSECINNKKNNDEIYKAVLKNREAIDALEKKQVQVEKKIKQMEIEAKQKVDQNQMNNAKILLKRKKLYEQELENILNNRLTLEDNMINLENMHLHKIAVNALSYSANTHKKFNNEINTQKVEKIIDIIQENKDIQEEVNQALNFNLINNVDDDEIDKELNLLKEQSMEEKLSVEVNKIPEIPKDEEKVNFTNIEKEVSKVKEESDDEELKELIGEMT
;
A
#
# COMPACT_ATOMS: atom_id res chain seq x y z
N MET A 1 12.91 -43.51 -50.89
CA MET A 1 13.30 -42.15 -50.46
C MET A 1 12.36 -41.70 -49.36
N ARG A 2 12.91 -41.41 -48.19
CA ARG A 2 12.22 -40.72 -47.08
C ARG A 2 12.16 -39.24 -47.45
N PHE A 3 11.05 -38.55 -47.18
CA PHE A 3 11.05 -37.27 -46.46
C PHE A 3 9.64 -37.03 -45.90
N TRP A 4 9.52 -37.40 -44.62
CA TRP A 4 8.41 -37.11 -43.74
C TRP A 4 8.93 -36.04 -42.79
N PHE A 5 8.45 -34.80 -42.84
CA PHE A 5 8.58 -33.86 -41.71
C PHE A 5 7.53 -32.74 -41.82
N SER A 6 6.36 -33.04 -41.26
CA SER A 6 5.40 -32.04 -40.79
C SER A 6 5.99 -31.31 -39.58
N LYS A 7 6.24 -30.01 -39.70
CA LYS A 7 6.76 -29.16 -38.63
C LYS A 7 5.56 -28.53 -37.89
N LYS A 8 5.01 -29.26 -36.91
CA LYS A 8 4.15 -28.70 -35.85
C LYS A 8 5.00 -27.77 -34.98
N LYS A 9 4.94 -26.46 -35.20
CA LYS A 9 5.41 -25.42 -34.27
C LYS A 9 4.29 -24.39 -34.10
N ASN A 10 3.47 -24.59 -33.07
CA ASN A 10 2.53 -23.59 -32.53
C ASN A 10 1.90 -24.06 -31.19
N SER A 11 2.12 -25.32 -30.80
CA SER A 11 1.68 -25.85 -29.49
C SER A 11 2.58 -25.46 -28.33
N SER A 12 3.85 -25.10 -28.57
CA SER A 12 4.88 -24.97 -27.52
C SER A 12 4.82 -23.65 -26.75
N GLU A 13 4.44 -22.55 -27.41
CA GLU A 13 4.41 -21.20 -26.80
C GLU A 13 3.23 -21.03 -25.84
N CYS A 14 2.06 -21.57 -26.16
CA CYS A 14 0.89 -21.54 -25.26
C CYS A 14 1.11 -22.40 -24.00
N ILE A 15 1.86 -23.51 -24.12
CA ILE A 15 2.19 -24.40 -22.99
C ILE A 15 3.22 -23.75 -22.05
N ASN A 16 4.23 -23.05 -22.59
CA ASN A 16 5.22 -22.34 -21.78
C ASN A 16 4.61 -21.16 -21.02
N ASN A 17 3.66 -20.43 -21.63
CA ASN A 17 3.04 -19.29 -20.97
C ASN A 17 2.14 -19.70 -19.78
N LYS A 18 1.41 -20.83 -19.89
CA LYS A 18 0.65 -21.42 -18.77
C LYS A 18 1.56 -21.88 -17.63
N LYS A 19 2.63 -22.64 -17.94
CA LYS A 19 3.60 -23.12 -16.93
C LYS A 19 4.20 -21.98 -16.11
N ASN A 20 4.60 -20.88 -16.75
CA ASN A 20 5.20 -19.75 -16.04
C ASN A 20 4.18 -18.97 -15.18
N ASN A 21 2.87 -19.02 -15.48
CA ASN A 21 1.85 -18.43 -14.60
C ASN A 21 1.62 -19.32 -13.37
N ASP A 22 1.63 -20.63 -13.57
CA ASP A 22 1.53 -21.60 -12.48
C ASP A 22 2.73 -21.48 -11.52
N GLU A 23 3.92 -21.13 -12.01
CA GLU A 23 5.12 -20.91 -11.18
C GLU A 23 5.02 -19.65 -10.32
N ILE A 24 4.55 -18.52 -10.86
CA ILE A 24 4.33 -17.29 -10.08
C ILE A 24 3.30 -17.55 -8.97
N TYR A 25 2.18 -18.20 -9.31
CA TYR A 25 1.15 -18.53 -8.33
C TYR A 25 1.66 -19.47 -7.22
N LYS A 26 2.43 -20.50 -7.58
CA LYS A 26 3.09 -21.38 -6.61
C LYS A 26 4.06 -20.61 -5.71
N ALA A 27 4.82 -19.66 -6.25
CA ALA A 27 5.72 -18.83 -5.45
C ALA A 27 4.94 -17.97 -4.44
N VAL A 28 3.82 -17.36 -4.85
CA VAL A 28 2.94 -16.60 -3.94
C VAL A 28 2.40 -17.50 -2.82
N LEU A 29 1.94 -18.72 -3.13
CA LEU A 29 1.48 -19.68 -2.12
C LEU A 29 2.60 -20.05 -1.13
N LYS A 30 3.82 -20.28 -1.62
CA LYS A 30 4.97 -20.59 -0.77
C LYS A 30 5.36 -19.43 0.15
N ASN A 31 5.27 -18.19 -0.32
CA ASN A 31 5.48 -17.01 0.52
C ASN A 31 4.41 -16.94 1.62
N ARG A 32 3.13 -17.19 1.31
CA ARG A 32 2.06 -17.25 2.32
C ARG A 32 2.29 -18.33 3.37
N GLU A 33 2.63 -19.55 2.95
CA GLU A 33 2.97 -20.65 3.87
C GLU A 33 4.12 -20.27 4.82
N ALA A 34 5.13 -19.55 4.31
CA ALA A 34 6.25 -19.07 5.11
C ALA A 34 5.83 -17.96 6.10
N ILE A 35 4.96 -17.02 5.69
CA ILE A 35 4.40 -15.99 6.57
C ILE A 35 3.61 -16.65 7.71
N ASP A 36 2.73 -17.61 7.42
CA ASP A 36 1.94 -18.33 8.44
C ASP A 36 2.83 -19.04 9.47
N ALA A 37 3.95 -19.61 9.01
CA ALA A 37 4.93 -20.25 9.88
C ALA A 37 5.66 -19.23 10.77
N LEU A 38 6.04 -18.08 10.22
CA LEU A 38 6.66 -16.98 10.94
C LEU A 38 5.71 -16.36 11.97
N GLU A 39 4.42 -16.22 11.68
CA GLU A 39 3.40 -15.74 12.62
C GLU A 39 3.24 -16.69 13.81
N LYS A 40 3.15 -17.99 13.56
CA LYS A 40 3.10 -18.99 14.65
C LYS A 40 4.34 -18.91 15.53
N LYS A 41 5.52 -18.69 14.92
CA LYS A 41 6.79 -18.54 15.63
C LYS A 41 6.85 -17.22 16.41
N GLN A 42 6.35 -16.12 15.86
CA GLN A 42 6.23 -14.82 16.52
C GLN A 42 5.48 -14.96 17.85
N VAL A 43 4.29 -15.58 17.84
CA VAL A 43 3.47 -15.79 19.04
C VAL A 43 4.24 -16.59 20.11
N GLN A 44 5.03 -17.58 19.71
CA GLN A 44 5.85 -18.37 20.65
C GLN A 44 6.98 -17.53 21.26
N VAL A 45 7.65 -16.71 20.46
CA VAL A 45 8.75 -15.84 20.91
C VAL A 45 8.23 -14.76 21.86
N GLU A 46 7.10 -14.11 21.52
CA GLU A 46 6.46 -13.13 22.40
C GLU A 46 6.06 -13.72 23.76
N LYS A 47 5.52 -14.95 23.78
CA LYS A 47 5.23 -15.68 25.03
C LYS A 47 6.50 -15.89 25.85
N LYS A 48 7.62 -16.28 25.22
CA LYS A 48 8.91 -16.45 25.91
C LYS A 48 9.46 -15.14 26.45
N ILE A 49 9.32 -14.03 25.73
CA ILE A 49 9.72 -12.69 26.20
C ILE A 49 8.96 -12.34 27.48
N LYS A 50 7.62 -12.49 27.48
CA LYS A 50 6.77 -12.23 28.66
C LYS A 50 7.15 -13.14 29.83
N GLN A 51 7.37 -14.43 29.57
CA GLN A 51 7.78 -15.38 30.61
C GLN A 51 9.13 -15.00 31.25
N MET A 52 10.14 -14.70 30.43
CA MET A 52 11.46 -14.28 30.95
C MET A 52 11.38 -12.98 31.74
N GLU A 53 10.48 -12.07 31.39
CA GLU A 53 10.26 -10.83 32.16
C GLU A 53 9.67 -11.11 33.55
N ILE A 54 8.65 -11.97 33.62
CA ILE A 54 8.02 -12.37 34.90
C ILE A 54 9.06 -13.07 35.79
N GLU A 55 9.80 -14.03 35.23
CA GLU A 55 10.85 -14.74 35.97
C GLU A 55 11.98 -13.80 36.43
N ALA A 56 12.37 -12.83 35.59
CA ALA A 56 13.38 -11.85 35.96
C ALA A 56 12.91 -10.99 37.14
N LYS A 57 11.65 -10.53 37.13
CA LYS A 57 11.04 -9.78 38.24
C LYS A 57 11.05 -10.60 39.54
N GLN A 58 10.60 -11.86 39.49
CA GLN A 58 10.66 -12.77 40.65
C GLN A 58 12.09 -12.96 41.20
N LYS A 59 13.09 -13.01 40.32
CA LYS A 59 14.50 -13.14 40.74
C LYS A 59 15.05 -11.86 41.39
N VAL A 60 14.57 -10.68 40.98
CA VAL A 60 14.87 -9.42 41.64
C VAL A 60 14.26 -9.39 43.04
N ASP A 61 13.00 -9.79 43.19
CA ASP A 61 12.30 -9.85 44.49
C ASP A 61 12.99 -10.81 45.47
N GLN A 62 13.60 -11.89 44.96
CA GLN A 62 14.40 -12.84 45.73
C GLN A 62 15.84 -12.36 46.01
N ASN A 63 16.21 -11.12 45.68
CA ASN A 63 17.57 -10.57 45.77
C ASN A 63 18.63 -11.34 44.94
N GLN A 64 18.21 -12.09 43.91
CA GLN A 64 19.08 -12.90 43.05
C GLN A 64 19.52 -12.13 41.79
N MET A 65 20.24 -11.03 41.97
CA MET A 65 20.58 -10.07 40.90
C MET A 65 21.33 -10.69 39.70
N ASN A 66 22.26 -11.63 39.96
CA ASN A 66 23.00 -12.31 38.89
C ASN A 66 22.08 -13.18 38.00
N ASN A 67 21.11 -13.86 38.61
CA ASN A 67 20.14 -14.69 37.89
C ASN A 67 19.16 -13.82 37.08
N ALA A 68 18.67 -12.73 37.67
CA ALA A 68 17.84 -11.75 36.97
C ALA A 68 18.57 -11.18 35.74
N LYS A 69 19.86 -10.84 35.86
CA LYS A 69 20.69 -10.35 34.75
C LYS A 69 20.82 -11.37 33.62
N ILE A 70 20.93 -12.67 33.91
CA ILE A 70 20.98 -13.73 32.91
C ILE A 70 19.64 -13.84 32.17
N LEU A 71 18.51 -13.77 32.88
CA LEU A 71 17.17 -13.81 32.28
C LEU A 71 16.92 -12.60 31.38
N LEU A 72 17.32 -11.40 31.80
CA LEU A 72 17.21 -10.20 30.97
C LEU A 72 18.06 -10.29 29.70
N LYS A 73 19.27 -10.86 29.77
CA LYS A 73 20.08 -11.14 28.56
C LYS A 73 19.35 -12.10 27.61
N ARG A 74 18.73 -13.16 28.12
CA ARG A 74 17.94 -14.10 27.31
C ARG A 74 16.70 -13.43 26.70
N LYS A 75 15.99 -12.61 27.49
CA LYS A 75 14.88 -11.78 26.99
C LYS A 75 15.34 -10.93 25.80
N LYS A 76 16.50 -10.27 25.90
CA LYS A 76 17.03 -9.43 24.83
C LYS A 76 17.33 -10.21 23.54
N LEU A 77 17.82 -11.44 23.65
CA LEU A 77 18.02 -12.32 22.48
C LEU A 77 16.69 -12.68 21.80
N TYR A 78 15.64 -12.94 22.57
CA TYR A 78 14.31 -13.19 22.01
C TYR A 78 13.67 -11.94 21.40
N GLU A 79 13.90 -10.74 21.95
CA GLU A 79 13.50 -9.48 21.32
C GLU A 79 14.17 -9.30 19.94
N GLN A 80 15.46 -9.61 19.83
CA GLN A 80 16.16 -9.60 18.55
C GLN A 80 15.62 -10.65 17.57
N GLU A 81 15.30 -11.86 18.06
CA GLU A 81 14.65 -12.89 17.24
C GLU A 81 13.28 -12.41 16.74
N LEU A 82 12.49 -11.73 17.58
CA LEU A 82 11.20 -11.15 17.20
C LEU A 82 11.34 -10.10 16.11
N GLU A 83 12.29 -9.17 16.25
CA GLU A 83 12.59 -8.15 15.23
C GLU A 83 12.96 -8.79 13.88
N ASN A 84 13.82 -9.82 13.90
CA ASN A 84 14.18 -10.57 12.69
C ASN A 84 12.96 -11.26 12.05
N ILE A 85 12.06 -11.83 12.85
CA ILE A 85 10.83 -12.45 12.34
C ILE A 85 9.96 -11.40 11.64
N LEU A 86 9.78 -10.22 12.25
CA LEU A 86 8.99 -9.13 11.66
C LEU A 86 9.60 -8.64 10.34
N ASN A 87 10.93 -8.45 10.30
CA ASN A 87 11.64 -8.04 9.08
C ASN A 87 11.51 -9.08 7.96
N ASN A 88 11.62 -10.37 8.30
CA ASN A 88 11.45 -11.45 7.34
C ASN A 88 10.02 -11.52 6.79
N ARG A 89 9.00 -11.26 7.63
CA ARG A 89 7.60 -11.18 7.18
C ARG A 89 7.39 -10.05 6.18
N LEU A 90 7.85 -8.85 6.49
CA LEU A 90 7.78 -7.69 5.58
C LEU A 90 8.44 -8.00 4.23
N THR A 91 9.62 -8.64 4.26
CA THR A 91 10.31 -9.05 3.04
C THR A 91 9.51 -10.05 2.20
N LEU A 92 8.80 -11.00 2.84
CA LEU A 92 7.95 -11.96 2.13
C LEU A 92 6.69 -11.29 1.57
N GLU A 93 6.11 -10.32 2.27
CA GLU A 93 4.98 -9.52 1.80
C GLU A 93 5.37 -8.69 0.57
N ASP A 94 6.53 -8.01 0.62
CA ASP A 94 7.10 -7.28 -0.52
C ASP A 94 7.35 -8.20 -1.73
N ASN A 95 7.87 -9.41 -1.48
CA ASN A 95 8.07 -10.41 -2.54
C ASN A 95 6.76 -10.81 -3.21
N MET A 96 5.66 -10.92 -2.46
CA MET A 96 4.35 -11.22 -3.04
C MET A 96 3.87 -10.08 -3.95
N ILE A 97 3.98 -8.83 -3.50
CA ILE A 97 3.63 -7.65 -4.31
C ILE A 97 4.47 -7.62 -5.59
N ASN A 98 5.77 -7.89 -5.49
CA ASN A 98 6.65 -7.95 -6.65
C ASN A 98 6.25 -9.08 -7.63
N LEU A 99 5.90 -10.26 -7.13
CA LEU A 99 5.44 -11.38 -7.96
C LEU A 99 4.13 -11.05 -8.70
N GLU A 100 3.22 -10.32 -8.06
CA GLU A 100 1.98 -9.83 -8.69
C GLU A 100 2.29 -8.81 -9.80
N ASN A 101 3.20 -7.88 -9.56
CA ASN A 101 3.68 -6.94 -10.59
C ASN A 101 4.37 -7.67 -11.75
N MET A 102 5.18 -8.69 -11.47
CA MET A 102 5.80 -9.51 -12.52
C MET A 102 4.75 -10.24 -13.37
N HIS A 103 3.63 -10.67 -12.78
CA HIS A 103 2.51 -11.24 -13.52
C HIS A 103 1.88 -10.21 -14.48
N LEU A 104 1.65 -8.98 -14.02
CA LEU A 104 1.13 -7.89 -14.86
C LEU A 104 2.10 -7.55 -16.01
N HIS A 105 3.39 -7.42 -15.72
CA HIS A 105 4.42 -7.19 -16.74
C HIS A 105 4.43 -8.30 -17.80
N LYS A 106 4.28 -9.55 -17.37
CA LYS A 106 4.20 -10.69 -18.30
C LYS A 106 2.98 -10.59 -19.21
N ILE A 107 1.81 -10.19 -18.70
CA ILE A 107 0.61 -9.98 -19.52
C ILE A 107 0.86 -8.88 -20.55
N ALA A 108 1.42 -7.74 -20.13
CA ALA A 108 1.75 -6.64 -21.02
C ALA A 108 2.73 -7.07 -22.13
N VAL A 109 3.80 -7.77 -21.78
CA VAL A 109 4.79 -8.29 -22.75
C VAL A 109 4.15 -9.29 -23.71
N ASN A 110 3.26 -10.16 -23.24
CA ASN A 110 2.54 -11.09 -24.10
C ASN A 110 1.63 -10.36 -25.11
N ALA A 111 0.92 -9.32 -24.67
CA ALA A 111 0.09 -8.49 -25.55
C ALA A 111 0.93 -7.75 -26.61
N LEU A 112 2.06 -7.17 -26.19
CA LEU A 112 3.01 -6.52 -27.09
C LEU A 112 3.61 -7.51 -28.10
N SER A 113 3.99 -8.71 -27.64
CA SER A 113 4.52 -9.76 -28.51
C SER A 113 3.48 -10.21 -29.55
N TYR A 114 2.22 -10.35 -29.15
CA TYR A 114 1.12 -10.65 -30.07
C TYR A 114 0.92 -9.53 -31.10
N SER A 115 0.92 -8.27 -30.67
CA SER A 115 0.83 -7.09 -31.54
C SER A 115 1.98 -7.04 -32.55
N ALA A 116 3.23 -7.16 -32.08
CA ALA A 116 4.42 -7.18 -32.93
C ALA A 116 4.40 -8.33 -33.95
N ASN A 117 3.98 -9.53 -33.54
CA ASN A 117 3.83 -10.67 -34.45
C ASN A 117 2.72 -10.45 -35.48
N THR A 118 1.63 -9.76 -35.11
CA THR A 118 0.54 -9.41 -36.03
C THR A 118 0.98 -8.36 -37.04
N HIS A 119 1.66 -7.30 -36.59
CA HIS A 119 2.28 -6.32 -37.48
C HIS A 119 3.26 -6.98 -38.45
N LYS A 120 4.09 -7.92 -37.98
CA LYS A 120 5.02 -8.66 -38.83
C LYS A 120 4.30 -9.50 -39.90
N LYS A 121 3.19 -10.16 -39.55
CA LYS A 121 2.38 -10.90 -40.53
C LYS A 121 1.77 -9.98 -41.57
N PHE A 122 1.15 -8.87 -41.13
CA PHE A 122 0.58 -7.87 -42.02
C PHE A 122 1.62 -7.30 -42.99
N ASN A 123 2.80 -6.94 -42.48
CA ASN A 123 3.90 -6.44 -43.32
C ASN A 123 4.40 -7.49 -44.33
N ASN A 124 4.40 -8.77 -43.98
CA ASN A 124 4.79 -9.85 -44.90
C ASN A 124 3.71 -10.12 -45.97
N GLU A 125 2.43 -10.04 -45.61
CA GLU A 125 1.30 -10.15 -46.54
C GLU A 125 1.26 -8.98 -47.53
N ILE A 126 1.52 -7.76 -47.06
CA ILE A 126 1.69 -6.56 -47.91
C ILE A 126 2.86 -6.75 -48.89
N ASN A 127 4.02 -7.19 -48.39
CA ASN A 127 5.22 -7.40 -49.21
C ASN A 127 5.06 -8.48 -50.28
N THR A 128 4.16 -9.45 -50.10
CA THR A 128 3.97 -10.56 -51.03
C THR A 128 2.89 -10.35 -52.08
N GLN A 129 1.98 -9.36 -51.91
CA GLN A 129 0.88 -9.19 -52.86
C GLN A 129 0.78 -7.85 -53.61
N LYS A 130 1.31 -6.70 -53.15
CA LYS A 130 1.19 -5.40 -53.86
C LYS A 130 1.86 -4.26 -53.04
N VAL A 131 3.18 -4.18 -52.99
CA VAL A 131 3.84 -3.06 -52.27
C VAL A 131 3.53 -1.72 -52.94
N GLU A 132 3.54 -1.64 -54.27
CA GLU A 132 3.22 -0.39 -55.00
C GLU A 132 1.77 0.06 -54.79
N LYS A 133 0.78 -0.83 -55.00
CA LYS A 133 -0.64 -0.44 -54.81
C LYS A 133 -1.02 -0.15 -53.36
N ILE A 134 -0.30 -0.72 -52.40
CA ILE A 134 -0.58 -0.51 -50.98
C ILE A 134 0.11 0.76 -50.48
N ILE A 135 1.28 1.12 -51.01
CA ILE A 135 1.88 2.45 -50.78
C ILE A 135 0.96 3.54 -51.34
N ASP A 136 0.40 3.36 -52.53
CA ASP A 136 -0.60 4.29 -53.10
C ASP A 136 -1.84 4.41 -52.20
N ILE A 137 -2.40 3.29 -51.72
CA ILE A 137 -3.56 3.27 -50.81
C ILE A 137 -3.21 3.77 -49.39
N ILE A 138 -1.96 3.63 -48.93
CA ILE A 138 -1.48 4.16 -47.64
C ILE A 138 -1.29 5.66 -47.74
N GLN A 139 -0.77 6.19 -48.85
CA GLN A 139 -0.71 7.63 -49.07
C GLN A 139 -2.12 8.21 -49.20
N GLU A 140 -3.01 7.56 -49.93
CA GLU A 140 -4.42 7.95 -50.00
C GLU A 140 -5.11 7.89 -48.61
N ASN A 141 -4.88 6.85 -47.80
CA ASN A 141 -5.41 6.79 -46.43
C ASN A 141 -4.75 7.79 -45.48
N LYS A 142 -3.47 8.12 -45.66
CA LYS A 142 -2.79 9.14 -44.86
C LYS A 142 -3.37 10.52 -45.18
N ASP A 143 -3.63 10.80 -46.46
CA ASP A 143 -4.28 12.02 -46.91
C ASP A 143 -5.73 12.09 -46.40
N ILE A 144 -6.50 10.99 -46.47
CA ILE A 144 -7.83 10.89 -45.86
C ILE A 144 -7.76 11.04 -44.35
N GLN A 145 -6.77 10.48 -43.65
CA GLN A 145 -6.64 10.66 -42.20
C GLN A 145 -6.21 12.08 -41.83
N GLU A 146 -5.38 12.75 -42.63
CA GLU A 146 -5.06 14.16 -42.45
C GLU A 146 -6.27 15.04 -42.72
N GLU A 147 -7.06 14.74 -43.75
CA GLU A 147 -8.31 15.43 -44.08
C GLU A 147 -9.40 15.18 -43.03
N VAL A 148 -9.49 13.95 -42.50
CA VAL A 148 -10.38 13.58 -41.39
C VAL A 148 -9.92 14.22 -40.10
N ASN A 149 -8.62 14.25 -39.79
CA ASN A 149 -8.11 14.96 -38.63
C ASN A 149 -8.27 16.47 -38.78
N GLN A 150 -8.13 17.04 -39.98
CA GLN A 150 -8.43 18.45 -40.24
C GLN A 150 -9.94 18.74 -40.12
N ALA A 151 -10.81 17.86 -40.61
CA ALA A 151 -12.27 18.00 -40.51
C ALA A 151 -12.81 17.73 -39.09
N LEU A 152 -12.17 16.81 -38.36
CA LEU A 152 -12.42 16.56 -36.94
C LEU A 152 -11.89 17.72 -36.10
N ASN A 153 -10.69 18.23 -36.34
CA ASN A 153 -10.16 19.40 -35.66
C ASN A 153 -10.95 20.67 -36.03
N PHE A 154 -11.47 20.80 -37.26
CA PHE A 154 -12.38 21.88 -37.63
C PHE A 154 -13.72 21.80 -36.85
N ASN A 155 -14.12 20.61 -36.41
CA ASN A 155 -15.32 20.39 -35.57
C ASN A 155 -15.00 20.15 -34.08
N LEU A 156 -13.73 20.16 -33.68
CA LEU A 156 -13.26 19.85 -32.34
C LEU A 156 -12.19 20.86 -31.87
N ILE A 157 -12.22 22.10 -32.39
CA ILE A 157 -11.82 23.24 -31.57
C ILE A 157 -13.00 23.49 -30.61
N ASN A 158 -13.18 22.57 -29.66
CA ASN A 158 -13.65 22.97 -28.35
C ASN A 158 -12.52 23.82 -27.78
N ASN A 159 -12.63 25.13 -28.00
CA ASN A 159 -11.94 26.12 -27.20
C ASN A 159 -12.39 25.88 -25.76
N VAL A 160 -11.64 25.05 -25.04
CA VAL A 160 -11.64 25.13 -23.59
C VAL A 160 -11.09 26.52 -23.30
N ASP A 161 -11.94 27.42 -22.82
CA ASP A 161 -11.55 28.79 -22.52
C ASP A 161 -10.61 28.75 -21.32
N ASP A 162 -9.34 29.08 -21.54
CA ASP A 162 -8.34 29.10 -20.45
C ASP A 162 -8.82 30.01 -19.30
N ASP A 163 -9.65 31.03 -19.59
CA ASP A 163 -10.25 31.91 -18.58
C ASP A 163 -11.31 31.19 -17.70
N GLU A 164 -11.95 30.13 -18.20
CA GLU A 164 -12.87 29.29 -17.42
C GLU A 164 -12.10 28.34 -16.49
N ILE A 165 -11.00 27.75 -16.99
CA ILE A 165 -10.11 26.89 -16.19
C ILE A 165 -9.40 27.69 -15.10
N ASP A 166 -8.97 28.91 -15.38
CA ASP A 166 -8.31 29.77 -14.39
C ASP A 166 -9.28 30.20 -13.27
N LYS A 167 -10.56 30.41 -13.58
CA LYS A 167 -11.60 30.66 -12.56
C LYS A 167 -11.80 29.43 -11.67
N GLU A 168 -11.91 28.24 -12.26
CA GLU A 168 -12.10 27.00 -11.52
C GLU A 168 -10.88 26.68 -10.63
N LEU A 169 -9.67 26.93 -11.13
CA LEU A 169 -8.42 26.77 -10.39
C LEU A 169 -8.32 27.75 -9.20
N ASN A 170 -8.78 28.99 -9.36
CA ASN A 170 -8.78 29.96 -8.27
C ASN A 170 -9.81 29.60 -7.18
N LEU A 171 -10.98 29.10 -7.58
CA LEU A 171 -12.02 28.64 -6.65
C LEU A 171 -11.53 27.45 -5.80
N LEU A 172 -10.79 26.52 -6.40
CA LEU A 172 -10.11 25.42 -5.70
C LEU A 172 -9.03 25.88 -4.72
N LYS A 173 -8.25 26.92 -5.08
CA LYS A 173 -7.24 27.50 -4.18
C LYS A 173 -7.88 28.17 -2.97
N GLU A 174 -8.96 28.89 -3.16
CA GLU A 174 -9.71 29.57 -2.08
C GLU A 174 -10.33 28.54 -1.13
N GLN A 175 -10.94 27.47 -1.65
CA GLN A 175 -11.43 26.35 -0.84
C GLN A 175 -10.32 25.70 -0.01
N SER A 176 -9.14 25.45 -0.60
CA SER A 176 -8.00 24.90 0.14
C SER A 176 -7.44 25.86 1.20
N MET A 177 -7.49 27.17 0.97
CA MET A 177 -7.09 28.17 1.97
C MET A 177 -8.11 28.29 3.10
N GLU A 178 -9.41 28.28 2.82
CA GLU A 178 -10.48 28.24 3.82
C GLU A 178 -10.38 26.97 4.68
N GLU A 179 -10.08 25.83 4.07
CA GLU A 179 -9.86 24.55 4.76
C GLU A 179 -8.60 24.56 5.64
N LYS A 180 -7.55 25.30 5.23
CA LYS A 180 -6.35 25.51 6.05
C LYS A 180 -6.57 26.51 7.18
N LEU A 181 -7.27 27.62 6.92
CA LEU A 181 -7.59 28.64 7.92
C LEU A 181 -8.60 28.13 8.96
N SER A 182 -9.58 27.30 8.57
CA SER A 182 -10.46 26.63 9.52
C SER A 182 -9.73 25.61 10.40
N VAL A 183 -8.63 25.03 9.92
CA VAL A 183 -7.72 24.21 10.75
C VAL A 183 -6.82 25.07 11.65
N GLU A 184 -6.46 26.27 11.22
CA GLU A 184 -5.54 27.18 11.94
C GLU A 184 -6.25 28.05 13.00
N VAL A 185 -7.52 28.43 12.79
CA VAL A 185 -8.38 29.10 13.80
C VAL A 185 -8.64 28.19 15.00
N ASN A 186 -8.49 26.86 14.85
CA ASN A 186 -8.59 25.90 15.95
C ASN A 186 -7.30 25.79 16.80
N LYS A 187 -6.26 26.62 16.55
CA LYS A 187 -4.99 26.62 17.31
C LYS A 187 -4.44 28.03 17.60
N ILE A 188 -5.20 28.90 18.28
CA ILE A 188 -4.63 30.00 19.10
C ILE A 188 -5.41 30.03 20.44
N PRO A 189 -4.73 30.26 21.59
CA PRO A 189 -5.18 29.84 22.92
C PRO A 189 -6.43 30.58 23.40
N GLU A 190 -7.32 29.86 24.09
CA GLU A 190 -8.41 30.48 24.84
C GLU A 190 -7.88 31.39 25.96
N ILE A 191 -8.72 32.40 26.27
CA ILE A 191 -8.76 33.32 27.43
C ILE A 191 -8.29 34.74 27.05
N PRO A 192 -9.01 35.84 27.40
CA PRO A 192 -10.09 35.99 28.39
C PRO A 192 -11.41 36.60 27.88
N LYS A 193 -12.52 36.24 28.57
CA LYS A 193 -13.80 36.95 28.52
C LYS A 193 -13.69 38.24 29.32
N ASP A 194 -13.95 39.36 28.70
CA ASP A 194 -14.54 40.60 29.25
C ASP A 194 -15.02 41.39 28.00
N GLU A 195 -16.17 42.05 27.95
CA GLU A 195 -16.68 43.06 28.88
C GLU A 195 -18.22 43.14 28.76
N GLU A 196 -18.93 43.28 29.88
CA GLU A 196 -19.49 44.58 30.27
C GLU A 196 -20.31 44.50 31.57
N LYS A 197 -19.78 45.20 32.58
CA LYS A 197 -20.45 45.98 33.64
C LYS A 197 -21.57 45.31 34.44
N VAL A 198 -21.22 44.86 35.66
CA VAL A 198 -22.03 45.21 36.84
C VAL A 198 -21.12 45.41 38.06
N ASN A 199 -21.22 46.58 38.68
CA ASN A 199 -20.63 46.90 39.98
C ASN A 199 -21.11 45.93 41.07
N PHE A 200 -20.26 45.59 42.04
CA PHE A 200 -20.42 45.92 43.47
C PHE A 200 -19.38 45.14 44.33
N THR A 201 -18.46 45.93 44.91
CA THR A 201 -17.89 45.86 46.27
C THR A 201 -17.82 44.52 47.04
N ASN A 202 -16.59 44.24 47.51
CA ASN A 202 -16.22 43.81 48.87
C ASN A 202 -16.65 42.42 49.40
N ILE A 203 -15.65 41.56 49.68
CA ILE A 203 -15.31 40.97 51.01
C ILE A 203 -14.62 39.60 50.88
N GLU A 204 -13.36 39.58 51.34
CA GLU A 204 -12.68 38.60 52.20
C GLU A 204 -12.79 37.07 52.04
N LYS A 205 -11.59 36.45 52.06
CA LYS A 205 -11.12 35.33 52.92
C LYS A 205 -11.47 33.86 52.59
N GLU A 206 -10.38 33.07 52.73
CA GLU A 206 -10.27 31.70 53.27
C GLU A 206 -10.36 30.46 52.35
N VAL A 207 -9.16 29.94 52.02
CA VAL A 207 -8.61 28.59 52.35
C VAL A 207 -9.60 27.45 52.63
N SER A 208 -9.50 26.30 51.92
CA SER A 208 -9.17 24.96 52.48
C SER A 208 -9.44 23.74 51.54
N LYS A 209 -8.65 22.67 51.79
CA LYS A 209 -8.55 21.31 51.19
C LYS A 209 -9.82 20.44 51.31
N VAL A 210 -10.03 19.47 50.39
CA VAL A 210 -10.40 18.02 50.58
C VAL A 210 -10.13 17.27 49.23
N LYS A 211 -9.18 16.31 49.09
CA LYS A 211 -9.24 14.80 49.21
C LYS A 211 -10.34 14.11 48.35
N GLU A 212 -10.03 13.25 47.37
CA GLU A 212 -9.53 11.83 47.38
C GLU A 212 -10.70 10.83 47.24
N GLU A 213 -10.50 9.77 46.42
CA GLU A 213 -11.26 8.49 46.29
C GLU A 213 -12.46 8.39 45.32
N SER A 214 -12.29 7.64 44.21
CA SER A 214 -13.40 6.99 43.50
C SER A 214 -13.05 5.78 42.59
N ASP A 215 -11.79 5.38 42.38
CA ASP A 215 -11.48 4.41 41.30
C ASP A 215 -11.09 2.99 41.78
N ASP A 216 -11.13 2.72 43.10
CA ASP A 216 -10.71 1.43 43.68
C ASP A 216 -11.84 0.38 43.83
N GLU A 217 -13.09 0.71 43.47
CA GLU A 217 -14.23 -0.22 43.60
C GLU A 217 -14.51 -1.05 42.33
N GLU A 218 -14.19 -0.56 41.14
CA GLU A 218 -14.42 -1.32 39.88
C GLU A 218 -13.47 -2.51 39.70
N LEU A 219 -12.32 -2.53 40.39
CA LEU A 219 -11.35 -3.63 40.30
C LEU A 219 -11.69 -4.85 41.17
N LYS A 220 -12.66 -4.75 42.09
CA LYS A 220 -13.05 -5.88 42.95
C LYS A 220 -14.16 -6.74 42.36
N GLU A 221 -14.98 -6.21 41.47
CA GLU A 221 -16.09 -6.96 40.89
C GLU A 221 -15.61 -8.01 39.87
N LEU A 222 -14.46 -7.78 39.23
CA LEU A 222 -13.90 -8.67 38.19
C LEU A 222 -13.18 -9.93 38.73
N ILE A 223 -12.96 -10.02 40.06
CA ILE A 223 -12.34 -11.19 40.70
C ILE A 223 -13.40 -12.14 41.30
N GLY A 224 -14.67 -11.71 41.37
CA GLY A 224 -15.78 -12.51 41.92
C GLY A 224 -16.42 -13.51 40.95
N GLU A 225 -16.25 -13.35 39.64
CA GLU A 225 -16.88 -14.24 38.63
C GLU A 225 -16.04 -15.48 38.27
N MET A 226 -14.90 -15.70 38.93
CA MET A 226 -14.08 -16.92 38.76
C MET A 226 -13.85 -17.68 40.08
N THR A 227 -14.91 -17.84 40.88
CA THR A 227 -15.03 -18.91 41.90
C THR A 227 -16.39 -19.57 41.79
#